data_AF-A0A7X0F4B4-F1
#
_entry.id   AF-A0A7X0F4B4-F1
#
_cell.length_a   1.000
_cell.length_b   1.000
_cell.length_c   1.000
_cell.angle_alpha   90.00
_cell.angle_beta   90.00
_cell.angle_gamma   90.00
#
_symmetry.space_group_name_H-M   'P 1'
#
loop_
_entity.id
_entity.type
_entity.pdbx_description
1 polymer ?
#
loop_
_entity_poly.entity_id
_entity_poly.type
_entity_poly.pdbx_seq_one_letter_code
_entity_poly.pdbx_strand_id
1 'polypeptide(L)' 'MNTVSALGTDVSSQSRIMQLALAALLGLFVVGFLGFSHMEVVHNAAHDYRHSMAFPCH' A
#
# COMPACT_ATOMS: atom_id res chain seq x y z
N MET A 1 -33.12 -6.94 22.99
CA MET A 1 -32.32 -5.84 22.42
C MET A 1 -30.91 -5.98 22.98
N ASN A 2 -30.00 -6.60 22.22
CA ASN A 2 -28.60 -6.77 22.66
C ASN A 2 -27.72 -5.85 21.82
N THR A 3 -27.29 -4.74 22.42
CA THR A 3 -26.27 -3.87 21.83
C THR A 3 -24.90 -4.49 22.08
N VAL A 4 -24.26 -4.99 21.02
CA VAL A 4 -22.84 -5.32 21.05
C VAL A 4 -22.09 -4.00 20.96
N SER A 5 -21.50 -3.54 22.06
CA SER A 5 -20.51 -2.46 22.00
C SER A 5 -19.32 -2.98 21.21
N ALA A 6 -19.11 -2.46 20.00
CA ALA A 6 -17.90 -2.70 19.25
C ALA A 6 -16.72 -2.19 20.08
N LEU A 7 -15.78 -3.09 20.41
CA LEU A 7 -14.54 -2.74 21.09
C LEU A 7 -13.63 -2.02 20.08
N GLY A 8 -13.95 -0.77 19.77
CA GLY A 8 -13.12 0.08 18.94
C GLY A 8 -11.88 0.50 19.72
N THR A 9 -10.71 -0.01 19.33
CA THR A 9 -9.44 0.57 19.77
C THR A 9 -9.36 2.01 19.30
N ASP A 10 -9.30 2.96 20.24
CA ASP A 10 -9.16 4.38 19.93
C ASP A 10 -7.76 4.62 19.36
N VAL A 11 -7.68 4.78 18.04
CA VAL A 11 -6.43 5.12 17.37
C VAL A 11 -6.30 6.64 17.38
N SER A 12 -5.39 7.12 18.22
CA SER A 12 -5.00 8.54 18.29
C SER A 12 -4.70 9.10 16.89
N SER A 13 -5.09 10.36 16.66
CA SER A 13 -4.80 11.10 15.43
C SER A 13 -3.31 11.08 15.08
N GLN A 14 -2.42 11.10 16.06
CA GLN A 14 -0.98 10.98 15.85
C GLN A 14 -0.58 9.61 15.30
N SER A 15 -1.18 8.53 15.81
CA SER A 15 -0.97 7.18 15.27
C SER A 15 -1.46 7.08 13.84
N ARG A 16 -2.63 7.67 13.53
CA ARG A 16 -3.17 7.68 12.16
C ARG A 16 -2.26 8.42 11.18
N ILE A 17 -1.76 9.60 11.58
CA ILE A 17 -0.82 10.37 10.76
C ILE A 17 0.47 9.59 10.53
N MET A 18 1.00 8.93 11.57
CA MET A 18 2.20 8.09 11.43
C MET A 18 1.97 6.93 10.45
N GLN A 19 0.84 6.24 10.55
CA GLN A 19 0.48 5.15 9.63
C GLN A 19 0.37 5.64 8.18
N LEU A 20 -0.29 6.79 7.96
CA LEU A 20 -0.40 7.41 6.64
C LEU A 20 0.96 7.85 6.09
N ALA A 21 1.81 8.43 6.94
CA ALA A 21 3.16 8.85 6.56
C ALA A 21 4.01 7.65 6.14
N LEU A 22 4.00 6.55 6.91
CA LEU A 22 4.71 5.32 6.54
C LEU A 22 4.16 4.69 5.26
N ALA A 23 2.84 4.67 5.08
CA ALA A 23 2.22 4.18 3.85
C ALA A 23 2.63 5.03 2.64
N ALA A 24 2.65 6.36 2.78
CA ALA A 24 3.09 7.26 1.73
C ALA A 24 4.58 7.09 1.42
N LEU A 25 5.44 6.98 2.44
CA LEU A 25 6.87 6.73 2.27
C LEU A 25 7.13 5.41 1.57
N LEU A 26 6.41 4.35 1.93
CA LEU A 26 6.50 3.05 1.26
C LEU A 26 6.08 3.16 -0.21
N GLY A 27 4.96 3.83 -0.50
CA GLY A 27 4.48 4.04 -1.86
C GLY A 27 5.49 4.82 -2.71
N LEU A 28 6.05 5.90 -2.16
CA LEU A 28 7.10 6.68 -2.82
C LEU A 28 8.37 5.85 -3.04
N PHE A 29 8.76 5.03 -2.07
CA PHE A 29 9.90 4.13 -2.22
C PHE A 29 9.68 3.12 -3.35
N VAL A 30 8.52 2.46 -3.39
CA VAL A 30 8.20 1.47 -4.43
C VAL A 30 8.20 2.12 -5.81
N VAL A 31 7.51 3.26 -5.98
CA VAL A 31 7.44 3.96 -7.28
C VAL A 31 8.80 4.48 -7.71
N GLY A 32 9.55 5.10 -6.79
CA GLY A 32 10.87 5.64 -7.08
C GLY A 32 11.90 4.54 -7.36
N PHE A 33 11.95 3.49 -6.54
CA PHE A 33 12.90 2.40 -6.69
C PHE A 33 12.66 1.63 -7.99
N LEU A 34 11.43 1.19 -8.26
CA LEU A 34 11.11 0.43 -9.48
C LEU A 34 11.19 1.33 -10.73
N GLY A 35 10.75 2.59 -10.65
CA GLY A 35 10.75 3.52 -11.78
C GLY A 35 12.15 3.96 -12.23
N PHE A 36 13.10 4.08 -11.31
CA PHE A 36 14.47 4.51 -11.59
C PHE A 36 15.52 3.39 -11.41
N SER A 37 15.10 2.13 -11.25
CA SER A 37 16.04 1.02 -11.15
C SER A 37 16.83 0.85 -12.44
N HIS A 38 18.14 0.70 -12.33
CA HIS A 38 18.98 0.32 -13.48
C HIS A 38 18.88 -1.18 -13.79
N MET A 39 18.21 -1.95 -12.94
CA MET A 39 17.98 -3.38 -13.13
C MET A 39 16.70 -3.58 -13.94
N GLU A 40 16.85 -3.85 -15.24
CA GLU A 40 15.74 -4.08 -16.16
C GLU A 40 14.76 -5.16 -15.67
N VAL A 41 15.25 -6.20 -14.97
CA VAL A 41 14.44 -7.28 -14.40
C VAL A 41 13.41 -6.75 -13.40
N VAL A 42 13.81 -5.82 -12.54
CA VAL A 42 12.95 -5.28 -11.48
C VAL A 42 11.90 -4.34 -12.05
N HIS A 43 12.28 -3.52 -13.03
CA HIS A 43 11.35 -2.66 -13.76
C HIS A 43 10.33 -3.48 -14.57
N ASN A 44 10.80 -4.49 -15.30
CA ASN A 44 9.94 -5.37 -16.11
C ASN A 44 8.96 -6.16 -15.24
N ALA A 45 9.41 -6.72 -14.11
CA ALA A 45 8.53 -7.39 -13.15
C ALA A 45 7.43 -6.46 -12.60
N ALA A 46 7.75 -5.19 -12.35
CA ALA A 46 6.75 -4.19 -11.95
C ALA A 46 5.74 -3.90 -13.07
N HIS A 47 6.21 -3.80 -14.32
CA HIS A 47 5.39 -3.64 -15.51
C HIS A 47 4.49 -4.86 -15.79
N ASP A 48 4.95 -6.07 -15.51
CA ASP A 48 4.15 -7.28 -15.64
C ASP A 48 3.08 -7.37 -14.55
N TYR A 49 3.44 -7.03 -13.30
CA TYR A 49 2.48 -7.03 -12.19
C TYR A 49 1.28 -6.10 -12.44
N ARG A 50 1.51 -4.88 -12.97
CA ARG A 50 0.38 -3.98 -13.32
C ARG A 50 -0.50 -4.54 -14.45
N HIS A 51 0.05 -5.32 -15.37
CA HIS A 51 -0.73 -5.98 -16.42
C HIS A 51 -1.54 -7.15 -15.84
N SER A 52 -0.98 -7.90 -14.88
CA SER A 52 -1.70 -8.95 -14.15
C SER A 52 -2.77 -8.40 -13.20
N MET A 53 -2.58 -7.21 -12.63
CA MET A 53 -3.58 -6.54 -11.77
C MET A 53 -4.80 -6.05 -12.55
N ALA A 54 -4.71 -5.96 -13.88
CA ALA A 54 -5.82 -5.65 -14.77
C ALA A 54 -6.59 -6.90 -15.24
N PHE A 55 -6.14 -8.12 -14.88
CA PHE A 55 -6.97 -9.31 -15.07
C PHE A 55 -8.12 -9.29 -14.05
N PRO A 56 -9.37 -9.48 -14.49
CA PRO A 56 -10.50 -9.38 -13.60
C PRO A 56 -10.42 -10.48 -12.52
N CYS A 57 -10.58 -10.06 -11.26
CA CYS A 57 -10.78 -10.97 -10.12
C CYS A 57 -12.22 -11.50 -10.04
N HIS A 58 -12.87 -11.62 -11.20
CA HIS A 58 -14.22 -12.11 -11.45
C HIS A 58 -14.22 -12.78 -12.82
#